data_AF-A0A2E6YEK9-F1
#
_entry.id   AF-A0A2E6YEK9-F1
#
_cell.length_a   1.000
_cell.length_b   1.000
_cell.length_c   1.000
_cell.angle_alpha   90.00
_cell.angle_beta   90.00
_cell.angle_gamma   90.00
#
_symmetry.space_group_name_H-M   'P 1'
#
loop_
_entity.id
_entity.type
_entity.pdbx_description
1 polymer ?
#
loop_
_entity_poly.entity_id
_entity_poly.type
_entity_poly.pdbx_seq_one_letter_code
_entity_poly.pdbx_strand_id
1 'polypeptide(L)'
;MFKNYLKMFLDNNIEHEIIEIEENGTGFLKNAIVKVSFNYAYGLLKYEKGIHRFTRVSPYGNGKLHTSFVFIDVYPAIEFDDNISINKSDLRIDTFRGSGAGGQHRNVTDSAIRLTHKPTGIVVKIENERSQHKNKKMAYDILASKLYEHEVNKINNENDNNKGKDSFQDWGSQIRSYTIEKNRIKDHRTNISFNCNFDYYFHELLNKIFNYNSSILFSKEIK
;
A
#
# COMPACT_ATOMS: atom_id res chain seq x y z
N MET A 1 9.22 7.63 1.65
CA MET A 1 8.71 6.26 1.87
C MET A 1 8.44 5.55 0.55
N PHE A 2 7.46 5.99 -0.26
CA PHE A 2 7.20 5.40 -1.59
C PHE A 2 8.46 5.23 -2.45
N LYS A 3 9.24 6.30 -2.64
CA LYS A 3 10.52 6.26 -3.37
C LYS A 3 11.53 5.25 -2.80
N ASN A 4 11.53 5.02 -1.48
CA ASN A 4 12.47 4.08 -0.86
C ASN A 4 12.04 2.63 -1.13
N TYR A 5 10.74 2.32 -1.16
CA TYR A 5 10.27 1.01 -1.63
C TYR A 5 10.56 0.81 -3.12
N LEU A 6 10.33 1.81 -3.98
CA LEU A 6 10.65 1.69 -5.40
C LEU A 6 12.14 1.45 -5.62
N LYS A 7 13.00 2.24 -4.97
CA LYS A 7 14.45 2.05 -5.00
C LYS A 7 14.81 0.65 -4.52
N MET A 8 14.24 0.23 -3.39
CA MET A 8 14.42 -1.11 -2.84
C MET A 8 14.02 -2.22 -3.83
N PHE A 9 12.91 -2.07 -4.56
CA PHE A 9 12.50 -3.03 -5.59
C PHE A 9 13.47 -3.04 -6.78
N LEU A 10 13.87 -1.86 -7.27
CA LEU A 10 14.83 -1.71 -8.37
C LEU A 10 16.19 -2.33 -8.04
N ASP A 11 16.74 -2.01 -6.88
CA ASP A 11 18.07 -2.48 -6.44
C ASP A 11 18.12 -4.02 -6.30
N ASN A 12 16.97 -4.68 -6.20
CA ASN A 12 16.85 -6.12 -5.98
C ASN A 12 16.22 -6.85 -7.17
N ASN A 13 16.09 -6.18 -8.33
CA ASN A 13 15.47 -6.73 -9.53
C ASN A 13 14.06 -7.31 -9.28
N ILE A 14 13.32 -6.72 -8.33
CA ILE A 14 11.93 -7.09 -8.05
C ILE A 14 11.06 -6.39 -9.08
N GLU A 15 10.26 -7.18 -9.80
CA GLU A 15 9.31 -6.67 -10.77
C GLU A 15 8.21 -5.87 -10.04
N HIS A 16 7.96 -4.65 -10.52
CA HIS A 16 6.94 -3.78 -9.96
C HIS A 16 6.36 -2.85 -11.03
N GLU A 17 5.08 -2.53 -10.88
CA GLU A 17 4.30 -1.70 -11.78
C GLU A 17 3.59 -0.62 -10.97
N ILE A 18 3.76 0.65 -11.36
CA ILE A 18 3.08 1.77 -10.71
C ILE A 18 1.67 1.89 -11.30
N ILE A 19 0.65 1.56 -10.51
CA ILE A 19 -0.75 1.51 -10.94
C ILE A 19 -1.45 2.86 -10.81
N GLU A 20 -1.12 3.63 -9.76
CA GLU A 20 -1.68 4.95 -9.52
C GLU A 20 -0.66 5.84 -8.81
N ILE A 21 -0.55 7.10 -9.22
CA ILE A 21 0.12 8.15 -8.46
C ILE A 21 -0.79 9.38 -8.47
N GLU A 22 -1.17 9.83 -7.28
CA GLU A 22 -1.87 11.10 -7.08
C GLU A 22 -0.93 12.06 -6.35
N GLU A 23 -0.62 13.18 -7.00
CA GLU A 23 0.15 14.27 -6.40
C GLU A 23 -0.80 15.37 -5.88
N ASN A 24 -0.40 16.00 -4.78
CA ASN A 24 -0.95 17.26 -4.34
C ASN A 24 -0.44 18.38 -5.26
N GLY A 25 -1.18 19.49 -5.35
CA GLY A 25 -0.80 20.66 -6.16
C GLY A 25 0.53 21.34 -5.81
N THR A 26 1.21 20.89 -4.75
CA THR A 26 2.52 21.34 -4.28
C THR A 26 3.66 20.37 -4.61
N GLY A 27 3.40 19.28 -5.36
CA GLY A 27 4.40 18.29 -5.78
C GLY A 27 4.70 17.19 -4.75
N PHE A 28 3.91 17.09 -3.68
CA PHE A 28 3.97 15.97 -2.74
C PHE A 28 2.99 14.87 -3.12
N LEU A 29 3.35 13.61 -2.93
CA LEU A 29 2.44 12.49 -3.13
C LEU A 29 1.30 12.53 -2.10
N LYS A 30 0.07 12.45 -2.60
CA LYS A 30 -1.15 12.26 -1.80
C LYS A 30 -1.48 10.79 -1.64
N ASN A 31 -1.44 10.05 -2.74
CA ASN A 31 -1.70 8.61 -2.78
C ASN A 31 -0.82 7.96 -3.86
N ALA A 32 -0.46 6.69 -3.67
CA ALA A 32 0.21 5.89 -4.68
C ALA A 32 -0.13 4.40 -4.51
N ILE A 33 -0.32 3.71 -5.61
CA ILE A 33 -0.54 2.27 -5.68
C ILE A 33 0.53 1.65 -6.55
N VAL A 34 1.19 0.62 -6.04
CA VAL A 34 2.21 -0.16 -6.75
C VAL A 34 1.86 -1.64 -6.67
N LYS A 35 1.84 -2.30 -7.81
CA LYS A 35 1.77 -3.76 -7.92
C LYS A 35 3.20 -4.28 -7.88
N VAL A 36 3.47 -5.29 -7.06
CA VAL A 36 4.82 -5.84 -6.86
C VAL A 36 4.75 -7.35 -7.03
N SER A 37 5.66 -7.91 -7.83
CA SER A 37 5.67 -9.31 -8.22
C SER A 37 6.99 -9.97 -7.82
N PHE A 38 6.93 -10.85 -6.82
CA PHE A 38 8.03 -11.75 -6.42
C PHE A 38 7.50 -12.89 -5.53
N ASN A 39 8.33 -13.90 -5.33
CA ASN A 39 7.98 -15.05 -4.49
C ASN A 39 7.62 -14.60 -3.07
N TYR A 40 6.47 -15.07 -2.58
CA TYR A 40 5.93 -14.75 -1.26
C TYR A 40 5.68 -13.24 -1.00
N ALA A 41 5.49 -12.44 -2.06
CA ALA A 41 5.34 -10.98 -1.96
C ALA A 41 4.33 -10.54 -0.89
N TYR A 42 3.10 -11.05 -0.93
CA TYR A 42 2.07 -10.72 0.06
C TYR A 42 2.47 -11.17 1.47
N GLY A 43 3.01 -12.38 1.61
CA GLY A 43 3.43 -12.93 2.91
C GLY A 43 4.48 -12.10 3.62
N LEU A 44 5.35 -11.42 2.86
CA LEU A 44 6.42 -10.58 3.38
C LEU A 44 5.97 -9.13 3.56
N LEU A 45 5.32 -8.55 2.55
CA LEU A 45 4.92 -7.14 2.58
C LEU A 45 3.76 -6.87 3.54
N LYS A 46 2.91 -7.86 3.89
CA LYS A 46 1.82 -7.67 4.87
C LYS A 46 2.29 -7.15 6.24
N TYR A 47 3.56 -7.35 6.59
CA TYR A 47 4.12 -6.84 7.84
C TYR A 47 4.36 -5.32 7.83
N GLU A 48 4.39 -4.71 6.64
CA GLU A 48 4.45 -3.27 6.45
C GLU A 48 3.07 -2.60 6.50
N LYS A 49 1.98 -3.37 6.59
CA LYS A 49 0.63 -2.82 6.74
C LYS A 49 0.49 -2.10 8.08
N GLY A 50 0.15 -0.81 8.02
CA GLY A 50 -0.15 0.00 9.20
C GLY A 50 0.32 1.46 9.09
N ILE A 51 0.23 2.17 10.21
CA ILE A 51 0.64 3.58 10.30
C ILE A 51 2.15 3.65 10.58
N HIS A 52 2.84 4.44 9.75
CA HIS A 52 4.25 4.76 9.87
C HIS A 52 4.41 6.23 10.27
N ARG A 53 5.13 6.46 11.37
CA ARG A 53 5.35 7.79 11.93
C ARG A 53 6.74 8.30 11.62
N PHE A 54 6.85 9.51 11.12
CA PHE A 54 8.12 10.19 10.83
C PHE A 54 8.27 11.41 11.72
N THR A 55 9.44 11.55 12.34
CA THR A 55 9.80 12.72 13.14
C THR A 55 11.10 13.30 12.60
N ARG A 56 11.05 14.55 12.11
CA ARG A 56 12.16 15.27 11.48
C ARG A 56 11.94 16.79 11.52
N VAL A 57 13.01 17.58 11.46
CA VAL A 57 12.90 18.99 11.04
C VAL A 57 12.50 19.04 9.56
N SER A 58 11.40 19.74 9.29
CA SER A 58 10.89 19.91 7.92
C SER A 58 11.71 20.98 7.19
N PRO A 59 12.17 20.74 5.95
CA PRO A 59 12.81 21.78 5.14
C PRO A 59 11.84 22.91 4.75
N TYR A 60 10.54 22.69 4.89
CA TYR A 60 9.48 23.68 4.64
C TYR A 60 8.88 24.25 5.93
N GLY A 61 9.42 23.87 7.09
CA GLY A 61 8.92 24.27 8.40
C GLY A 61 9.80 25.32 9.07
N ASN A 62 9.47 25.63 10.33
CA ASN A 62 10.11 26.72 11.09
C ASN A 62 11.41 26.27 11.78
N GLY A 63 12.11 25.26 11.25
CA GLY A 63 13.29 24.67 11.90
C GLY A 63 12.99 23.86 13.17
N LYS A 64 11.71 23.61 13.49
CA LYS A 64 11.28 22.76 14.61
C LYS A 64 11.06 21.32 14.15
N LEU A 65 11.05 20.41 15.12
CA LEU A 65 10.65 19.02 14.90
C LEU A 65 9.17 18.94 14.51
N HIS A 66 8.91 18.31 13.36
CA HIS A 66 7.57 17.99 12.89
C HIS A 66 7.36 16.48 12.89
N THR A 67 6.11 16.07 13.16
CA THR A 67 5.67 14.68 13.05
C THR A 67 4.70 14.54 11.89
N SER A 68 4.96 13.58 11.00
CA SER A 68 4.09 13.24 9.87
C SER A 68 3.78 11.75 9.88
N PHE A 69 2.64 11.37 9.33
CA PHE A 69 2.18 9.99 9.27
C PHE A 69 1.99 9.56 7.82
N VAL A 70 2.27 8.29 7.55
CA VAL A 70 1.99 7.63 6.27
C VAL A 70 1.29 6.32 6.61
N PHE A 71 0.15 6.06 5.98
CA PHE A 71 -0.51 4.78 6.08
C PHE A 71 -0.07 3.90 4.91
N ILE A 72 0.31 2.67 5.19
CA ILE A 72 0.59 1.66 4.18
C ILE A 72 -0.45 0.57 4.31
N ASP A 73 -1.03 0.21 3.17
CA ASP A 73 -1.91 -0.93 3.05
C ASP A 73 -1.33 -1.92 2.04
N VAL A 74 -1.58 -3.21 2.27
CA VAL A 74 -1.02 -4.29 1.45
C VAL A 74 -2.10 -5.33 1.22
N TYR A 75 -2.43 -5.54 -0.05
CA TYR A 75 -3.44 -6.48 -0.49
C TYR A 75 -2.78 -7.60 -1.31
N PRO A 76 -3.30 -8.84 -1.26
CA PRO A 76 -2.91 -9.86 -2.24
C PRO A 76 -3.40 -9.41 -3.62
N ALA A 77 -2.56 -9.55 -4.64
CA ALA A 77 -2.97 -9.27 -6.02
C ALA A 77 -3.90 -10.39 -6.52
N ILE A 78 -5.19 -10.08 -6.64
CA ILE A 78 -6.20 -10.98 -7.18
C ILE A 78 -6.59 -10.46 -8.56
N GLU A 79 -6.32 -11.25 -9.59
CA GLU A 79 -6.79 -10.92 -10.94
C GLU A 79 -8.29 -11.18 -11.01
N PHE A 80 -9.03 -10.20 -11.51
CA PHE A 80 -10.46 -10.35 -11.66
C PHE A 80 -10.77 -11.30 -12.84
N ASP A 81 -11.37 -12.45 -12.52
CA ASP A 81 -11.99 -13.36 -13.48
C ASP A 81 -13.51 -13.12 -13.47
N ASP A 82 -14.18 -13.26 -14.63
CA ASP A 82 -15.65 -13.16 -14.72
C ASP A 82 -16.36 -14.22 -13.86
N ASN A 83 -15.65 -15.26 -13.41
CA ASN A 83 -16.11 -16.26 -12.44
C ASN A 83 -16.08 -15.79 -10.98
N ILE A 84 -15.45 -14.64 -10.66
CA ILE A 84 -15.47 -14.10 -9.30
C ILE A 84 -16.88 -13.59 -8.99
N SER A 85 -17.42 -14.03 -7.86
CA SER A 85 -18.78 -13.79 -7.34
C SER A 85 -19.08 -12.32 -6.97
N ILE A 86 -18.70 -11.35 -7.80
CA ILE A 86 -19.11 -9.95 -7.62
C ILE A 86 -20.34 -9.69 -8.48
N ASN A 87 -21.48 -9.48 -7.82
CA ASN A 87 -22.69 -9.07 -8.51
C ASN A 87 -22.50 -7.69 -9.16
N LYS A 88 -22.60 -7.65 -10.50
CA LYS A 88 -22.42 -6.41 -11.27
C LYS A 88 -23.46 -5.33 -10.90
N SER A 89 -24.62 -5.70 -10.34
CA SER A 89 -25.65 -4.78 -9.81
C SER A 89 -25.18 -3.93 -8.63
N ASP A 90 -24.26 -4.46 -7.84
CA ASP A 90 -23.76 -3.86 -6.60
C ASP A 90 -22.64 -2.86 -6.89
N LEU A 91 -22.16 -2.85 -8.13
CA LEU A 91 -21.14 -1.95 -8.62
C LEU A 91 -21.77 -0.71 -9.25
N ARG A 92 -21.18 0.44 -8.94
CA ARG A 92 -21.40 1.69 -9.66
C ARG A 92 -20.10 2.05 -10.38
N ILE A 93 -20.17 2.21 -11.70
CA ILE A 93 -19.05 2.57 -12.55
C ILE A 93 -19.31 3.99 -13.06
N ASP A 94 -18.55 4.95 -12.56
CA ASP A 94 -18.56 6.31 -13.07
C ASP A 94 -17.33 6.53 -13.97
N THR A 95 -17.54 7.13 -15.14
CA THR A 95 -16.47 7.55 -16.05
C THR A 95 -16.34 9.06 -16.00
N PHE A 96 -15.12 9.57 -15.94
CA PHE A 96 -14.85 11.00 -15.82
C PHE A 96 -13.51 11.36 -16.46
N ARG A 97 -13.22 12.65 -16.57
CA ARG A 97 -11.96 13.17 -17.10
C ARG A 97 -10.88 13.13 -16.03
N GLY A 98 -9.68 12.67 -16.40
CA GLY A 98 -8.55 12.65 -15.47
C GLY A 98 -8.24 14.06 -14.96
N SER A 99 -7.89 14.18 -13.68
CA SER A 99 -7.57 15.46 -13.05
C SER A 99 -6.06 15.72 -13.11
N GLY A 100 -5.60 16.80 -13.76
CA GLY A 100 -4.20 17.23 -13.69
C GLY A 100 -3.70 17.99 -14.93
N ALA A 101 -2.46 18.49 -14.86
CA ALA A 101 -1.77 19.14 -15.97
C ALA A 101 -1.35 18.10 -17.05
N GLY A 102 -2.33 17.56 -17.78
CA GLY A 102 -2.09 16.69 -18.93
C GLY A 102 -2.28 17.40 -20.26
N GLY A 103 -1.81 16.77 -21.35
CA GLY A 103 -2.05 17.24 -22.71
C GLY A 103 -3.52 17.17 -23.13
N GLN A 104 -3.85 17.66 -24.34
CA GLN A 104 -5.22 17.73 -24.87
C GLN A 104 -6.03 16.44 -24.68
N HIS A 105 -5.42 15.28 -24.88
CA HIS A 105 -6.10 13.98 -24.73
C HIS A 105 -6.58 13.69 -23.29
N ARG A 106 -5.88 14.12 -22.24
CA ARG A 106 -6.32 13.92 -20.84
C ARG A 106 -7.52 14.80 -20.48
N ASN A 107 -7.60 15.97 -21.11
CA ASN A 107 -8.62 16.99 -20.80
C ASN A 107 -9.90 16.84 -21.64
N VAL A 108 -9.85 16.08 -22.73
CA VAL A 108 -10.97 15.89 -23.67
C VAL A 108 -11.61 14.51 -23.52
N THR A 109 -10.82 13.47 -23.24
CA THR A 109 -11.31 12.09 -23.21
C THR A 109 -11.68 11.62 -21.81
N ASP A 110 -12.86 11.00 -21.67
CA ASP A 110 -13.35 10.43 -20.41
C ASP A 110 -12.74 9.04 -20.17
N SER A 111 -11.42 9.00 -19.93
CA SER A 111 -10.67 7.74 -19.74
C SER A 111 -10.59 7.28 -18.29
N ALA A 112 -10.84 8.15 -17.31
CA ALA A 112 -10.72 7.82 -15.89
C ALA A 112 -11.96 7.08 -15.38
N ILE A 113 -11.76 6.13 -14.47
CA ILE A 113 -12.81 5.27 -13.93
C ILE A 113 -12.83 5.36 -12.41
N ARG A 114 -14.04 5.48 -11.88
CA ARG A 114 -14.34 5.33 -10.46
C ARG A 114 -15.28 4.15 -10.32
N LEU A 115 -14.84 3.16 -9.58
CA LEU A 115 -15.59 1.96 -9.27
C LEU A 115 -15.96 1.98 -7.79
N THR A 116 -17.25 1.93 -7.51
CA THR A 116 -17.78 1.93 -6.14
C THR A 116 -18.57 0.65 -5.90
N HIS A 117 -18.21 -0.10 -4.87
CA HIS A 117 -19.00 -1.23 -4.39
C HIS A 117 -20.00 -0.74 -3.35
N LYS A 118 -21.29 -0.71 -3.70
CA LYS A 118 -22.35 -0.12 -2.85
C LYS A 118 -22.47 -0.80 -1.48
N PRO A 119 -22.41 -2.14 -1.35
CA PRO A 119 -22.58 -2.82 -0.06
C PRO A 119 -21.47 -2.51 0.95
N THR A 120 -20.21 -2.41 0.49
CA THR A 120 -19.05 -2.17 1.38
C THR A 120 -18.63 -0.70 1.43
N GLY A 121 -19.10 0.13 0.51
CA GLY A 121 -18.68 1.53 0.38
C GLY A 121 -17.26 1.71 -0.16
N ILE A 122 -16.58 0.64 -0.59
CA ILE A 122 -15.21 0.71 -1.12
C ILE A 122 -15.23 1.42 -2.48
N VAL A 123 -14.40 2.44 -2.60
CA VAL A 123 -14.21 3.22 -3.83
C VAL A 123 -12.78 3.01 -4.34
N VAL A 124 -12.67 2.76 -5.64
CA VAL A 124 -11.40 2.66 -6.38
C VAL A 124 -11.43 3.68 -7.51
N LYS A 125 -10.37 4.47 -7.66
CA LYS A 125 -10.22 5.46 -8.72
C LYS A 125 -8.97 5.11 -9.52
N ILE A 126 -9.04 5.10 -10.85
CA ILE A 126 -7.88 4.89 -11.72
C ILE A 126 -7.95 5.84 -12.91
N GLU A 127 -6.83 6.50 -13.20
CA GLU A 127 -6.70 7.45 -14.32
C GLU A 127 -5.36 7.35 -15.08
N ASN A 128 -4.54 6.32 -14.81
CA ASN A 128 -3.17 6.23 -15.32
C ASN A 128 -3.09 5.94 -16.82
N GLU A 129 -3.91 5.03 -17.35
CA GLU A 129 -3.86 4.66 -18.76
C GLU A 129 -4.71 5.59 -19.63
N ARG A 130 -4.29 5.76 -20.89
CA ARG A 130 -5.09 6.45 -21.91
C ARG A 130 -6.36 5.68 -22.29
N SER A 131 -6.32 4.35 -22.16
CA SER A 131 -7.44 3.47 -22.49
C SER A 131 -8.37 3.28 -21.31
N GLN A 132 -9.64 3.65 -21.50
CA GLN A 132 -10.73 3.39 -20.56
C GLN A 132 -10.83 1.89 -20.20
N HIS A 133 -10.68 1.00 -21.19
CA HIS A 133 -10.82 -0.44 -20.96
C HIS A 133 -9.73 -0.99 -20.04
N LYS A 134 -8.49 -0.49 -20.17
CA LYS A 134 -7.38 -0.87 -19.29
C LYS A 134 -7.61 -0.35 -17.87
N ASN A 135 -7.98 0.92 -17.73
CA ASN A 135 -8.34 1.49 -16.42
C ASN A 135 -9.49 0.72 -15.77
N LYS A 136 -10.45 0.24 -16.57
CA LYS A 136 -11.59 -0.53 -16.08
C LYS A 136 -11.13 -1.86 -15.49
N LYS A 137 -10.31 -2.59 -16.24
CA LYS A 137 -9.74 -3.87 -15.79
C LYS A 137 -8.94 -3.71 -14.50
N MET A 138 -8.02 -2.74 -14.46
CA MET A 138 -7.23 -2.46 -13.26
C MET A 138 -8.12 -2.09 -12.05
N ALA A 139 -9.22 -1.38 -12.27
CA ALA A 139 -10.13 -0.99 -11.19
C ALA A 139 -10.86 -2.20 -10.61
N TYR A 140 -11.21 -3.18 -11.45
CA TYR A 140 -11.75 -4.47 -11.00
C TYR A 140 -10.73 -5.27 -10.20
N ASP A 141 -9.49 -5.39 -10.68
CA ASP A 141 -8.43 -6.15 -10.00
C ASP A 141 -8.15 -5.59 -8.60
N ILE A 142 -8.04 -4.25 -8.48
CA ILE A 142 -7.86 -3.59 -7.18
C ILE A 142 -9.10 -3.77 -6.30
N LEU A 143 -10.31 -3.64 -6.86
CA LEU A 143 -11.53 -3.82 -6.08
C LEU A 143 -11.65 -5.25 -5.55
N ALA A 144 -11.36 -6.25 -6.36
CA ALA A 144 -11.39 -7.66 -5.97
C ALA A 144 -10.40 -7.91 -4.82
N SER A 145 -9.18 -7.38 -4.94
CA SER A 145 -8.15 -7.47 -3.90
C SER A 145 -8.62 -6.85 -2.57
N LYS A 146 -9.27 -5.68 -2.63
CA LYS A 146 -9.83 -5.01 -1.44
C LYS A 146 -11.04 -5.74 -0.84
N LEU A 147 -11.92 -6.30 -1.67
CA LEU A 147 -13.10 -7.03 -1.22
C LEU A 147 -12.71 -8.34 -0.53
N TYR A 148 -11.74 -9.06 -1.09
CA TYR A 148 -11.19 -10.26 -0.46
C TYR A 148 -10.66 -9.95 0.94
N GLU A 149 -9.86 -8.90 1.07
CA GLU A 149 -9.35 -8.51 2.38
C GLU A 149 -10.48 -8.07 3.33
N HIS A 150 -11.51 -7.38 2.83
CA HIS A 150 -12.67 -7.01 3.63
C HIS A 150 -13.41 -8.25 4.16
N GLU A 151 -13.59 -9.30 3.35
CA GLU A 151 -14.19 -10.56 3.78
C GLU A 151 -13.33 -11.31 4.81
N VAL A 152 -12.02 -11.42 4.56
CA VAL A 152 -11.07 -12.03 5.51
C VAL A 152 -11.09 -11.29 6.85
N ASN A 153 -11.08 -9.96 6.82
CA ASN A 153 -11.14 -9.15 8.04
C ASN A 153 -12.48 -9.30 8.76
N LYS A 154 -13.60 -9.44 8.03
CA LYS A 154 -14.91 -9.70 8.64
C LYS A 154 -14.91 -11.03 9.37
N ILE A 155 -14.41 -12.10 8.75
CA ILE A 155 -14.31 -13.43 9.37
C ILE A 155 -13.40 -13.38 10.60
N ASN A 156 -12.24 -12.73 10.50
CA ASN A 156 -11.31 -12.58 11.63
C ASN A 156 -11.95 -11.79 12.79
N ASN A 157 -12.63 -10.69 12.50
CA ASN A 157 -13.33 -9.89 13.52
C ASN A 157 -14.50 -10.64 14.17
N GLU A 158 -15.23 -11.46 13.41
CA GLU A 158 -16.27 -12.34 13.96
C GLU A 158 -15.67 -13.37 14.93
N ASN A 159 -14.50 -13.92 14.61
CA ASN A 159 -13.76 -14.83 15.49
C ASN A 159 -13.17 -14.10 16.72
N ASP A 160 -12.68 -12.87 16.54
CA ASP A 160 -12.03 -12.05 17.57
C ASP A 160 -13.03 -11.30 18.47
N ASN A 161 -14.31 -11.21 18.13
CA ASN A 161 -15.34 -10.73 19.06
C ASN A 161 -15.44 -11.59 20.34
N ASN A 162 -14.85 -12.80 20.35
CA ASN A 162 -14.65 -13.61 21.56
C ASN A 162 -13.37 -13.27 22.35
N LYS A 163 -12.48 -12.44 21.82
CA LYS A 163 -11.20 -12.03 22.39
C LYS A 163 -11.03 -10.52 22.27
N GLY A 164 -11.58 -9.76 23.22
CA GLY A 164 -11.24 -8.36 23.54
C GLY A 164 -10.90 -7.40 22.38
N LYS A 165 -11.77 -6.42 22.12
CA LYS A 165 -11.55 -5.38 21.09
C LYS A 165 -10.36 -4.46 21.42
N ASP A 166 -9.20 -4.73 20.85
CA ASP A 166 -8.14 -3.73 20.73
C ASP A 166 -8.38 -2.88 19.48
N SER A 167 -8.97 -1.70 19.67
CA SER A 167 -9.24 -0.75 18.59
C SER A 167 -7.93 -0.19 18.00
N PHE A 168 -7.61 -0.59 16.77
CA PHE A 168 -6.43 -0.18 15.99
C PHE A 168 -6.40 1.30 15.53
N GLN A 169 -7.40 2.10 15.90
CA GLN A 169 -7.65 3.42 15.33
C GLN A 169 -7.36 4.57 16.30
N ASP A 170 -6.23 4.52 17.01
CA ASP A 170 -5.83 5.59 17.92
C ASP A 170 -4.48 6.19 17.53
N TRP A 171 -4.22 7.45 17.90
CA TRP A 171 -2.97 8.18 17.59
C TRP A 171 -1.69 7.48 18.11
N GLY A 172 -1.82 6.37 18.85
CA GLY A 172 -0.76 5.50 19.31
C GLY A 172 -0.54 4.20 18.50
N SER A 173 -1.36 3.89 17.48
CA SER A 173 -1.33 2.60 16.76
C SER A 173 -0.24 2.49 15.67
N GLN A 174 0.77 3.37 15.68
CA GLN A 174 1.85 3.28 14.70
C GLN A 174 2.64 1.98 14.85
N ILE A 175 2.83 1.28 13.75
CA ILE A 175 3.62 0.05 13.73
C ILE A 175 5.12 0.35 13.73
N ARG A 176 5.52 1.50 13.16
CA ARG A 176 6.93 1.91 13.09
C ARG A 176 7.11 3.42 13.21
N SER A 177 8.14 3.82 13.95
CA SER A 177 8.56 5.21 14.09
C SER A 177 9.96 5.42 13.51
N TYR A 178 10.09 6.42 12.65
CA TYR A 178 11.34 6.87 12.02
C TYR A 178 11.72 8.24 12.60
N THR A 179 12.74 8.29 13.45
CA THR A 179 13.31 9.54 14.00
C THR A 179 14.56 9.89 13.21
N ILE A 180 14.43 10.75 12.21
CA ILE A 180 15.48 10.98 11.21
C ILE A 180 16.70 11.67 11.83
N GLU A 181 16.50 12.68 12.68
CA GLU A 181 17.60 13.40 13.34
C GLU A 181 18.47 12.52 14.22
N LYS A 182 17.88 11.48 14.79
CA LYS A 182 18.59 10.52 15.65
C LYS A 182 19.01 9.26 14.90
N ASN A 183 18.80 9.20 13.58
CA ASN A 183 18.99 8.00 12.74
C ASN A 183 18.44 6.75 13.42
N ARG A 184 17.21 6.84 13.96
CA ARG A 184 16.63 5.79 14.79
C ARG A 184 15.29 5.36 14.25
N ILE A 185 15.13 4.06 14.10
CA ILE A 185 13.92 3.41 13.61
C ILE A 185 13.47 2.42 14.66
N LYS A 186 12.24 2.55 15.14
CA LYS A 186 11.66 1.65 16.14
C LYS A 186 10.44 0.98 15.56
N ASP A 187 10.45 -0.35 15.55
CA ASP A 187 9.27 -1.17 15.29
C ASP A 187 8.55 -1.41 16.62
N HIS A 188 7.29 -1.01 16.73
CA HIS A 188 6.53 -1.10 17.98
C HIS A 188 5.85 -2.46 18.16
N ARG A 189 5.70 -3.25 17.10
CA ARG A 189 5.14 -4.60 17.19
C ARG A 189 6.14 -5.57 17.82
N THR A 190 7.41 -5.43 17.43
CA THR A 190 8.50 -6.27 17.93
C THR A 190 9.29 -5.62 19.06
N ASN A 191 9.07 -4.33 19.32
CA ASN A 191 9.86 -3.49 20.22
C ASN A 191 11.35 -3.37 19.85
N ILE A 192 11.75 -3.80 18.65
CA ILE A 192 13.12 -3.72 18.17
C ILE A 192 13.40 -2.30 17.66
N SER A 193 14.59 -1.78 17.99
CA SER A 193 15.09 -0.50 17.47
C SER A 193 16.39 -0.66 16.71
N PHE A 194 16.50 0.06 15.59
CA PHE A 194 17.68 0.14 14.75
C PHE A 194 18.23 1.56 14.81
N ASN A 195 19.53 1.68 15.02
CA ASN A 195 20.26 2.94 14.88
C ASN A 195 20.95 2.93 13.53
N CYS A 196 20.22 3.33 12.49
CA CYS A 196 20.71 3.38 11.13
C CYS A 196 20.07 4.53 10.36
N ASN A 197 20.76 4.96 9.30
CA ASN A 197 20.20 5.92 8.36
C ASN A 197 18.91 5.34 7.74
N PHE A 198 17.90 6.17 7.57
CA PHE A 198 16.63 5.81 6.94
C PHE A 198 16.80 5.16 5.56
N ASP A 199 17.73 5.63 4.74
CA ASP A 199 17.95 5.04 3.42
C ASP A 199 18.63 3.66 3.54
N TYR A 200 19.58 3.52 4.46
CA TYR A 200 20.24 2.25 4.74
C TYR A 200 19.27 1.20 5.31
N TYR A 201 18.30 1.64 6.12
CA TYR A 201 17.29 0.74 6.68
C TYR A 201 16.47 0.01 5.61
N PHE A 202 16.09 0.68 4.52
CA PHE A 202 15.33 0.02 3.45
C PHE A 202 16.18 -1.04 2.73
N HIS A 203 17.48 -0.81 2.59
CA HIS A 203 18.41 -1.83 2.08
C HIS A 203 18.52 -3.02 3.05
N GLU A 204 18.63 -2.79 4.37
CA GLU A 204 18.72 -3.87 5.36
C GLU A 204 17.41 -4.61 5.64
N LEU A 205 16.27 -3.92 5.53
CA LEU A 205 14.94 -4.49 5.69
C LEU A 205 14.77 -5.68 4.74
N LEU A 206 15.26 -5.54 3.50
CA LEU A 206 15.29 -6.63 2.54
C LEU A 206 16.23 -7.77 2.90
N ASN A 207 17.44 -7.50 3.37
CA ASN A 207 18.33 -8.57 3.82
C ASN A 207 17.65 -9.43 4.89
N LYS A 208 16.85 -8.83 5.77
CA LYS A 208 16.07 -9.59 6.76
C LYS A 208 14.88 -10.31 6.15
N ILE A 209 14.12 -9.66 5.26
CA ILE A 209 12.98 -10.25 4.53
C ILE A 209 13.42 -11.47 3.69
N PHE A 210 14.56 -11.39 2.99
CA PHE A 210 15.10 -12.45 2.14
C PHE A 210 15.92 -13.50 2.93
N ASN A 211 16.69 -13.14 3.95
CA ASN A 211 17.44 -14.13 4.74
C ASN A 211 16.55 -15.01 5.63
N TYR A 212 15.34 -14.53 5.97
CA TYR A 212 14.32 -15.36 6.60
C TYR A 212 13.78 -16.46 5.66
N ASN A 213 13.78 -16.21 4.34
CA ASN A 213 13.44 -17.23 3.34
C ASN A 213 14.48 -18.34 3.29
N SER A 214 15.78 -18.03 3.35
CA SER A 214 16.83 -19.07 3.38
C SER A 214 16.83 -19.93 4.64
N SER A 215 16.27 -19.47 5.77
CA SER A 215 16.21 -20.27 7.00
C SER A 215 14.94 -21.12 7.10
N ILE A 216 13.82 -20.69 6.51
CA ILE A 216 12.55 -21.42 6.53
C ILE A 216 12.39 -22.37 5.34
N LEU A 217 12.93 -22.05 4.16
CA LEU A 217 12.92 -22.98 3.02
C LEU A 217 13.72 -24.25 3.30
N PHE A 218 14.83 -24.16 4.05
CA PHE A 218 15.61 -25.34 4.46
C PHE A 218 15.04 -26.10 5.67
N SER A 219 14.12 -25.50 6.45
CA SER A 219 13.54 -26.18 7.62
C SER A 219 12.20 -26.88 7.34
N LYS A 220 11.60 -26.66 6.16
CA LYS A 220 10.30 -27.26 5.78
C LYS A 220 10.38 -28.31 4.66
N GLU A 221 11.57 -28.62 4.14
CA GLU A 221 11.79 -29.79 3.26
C GLU A 221 12.36 -31.02 3.99
N ILE A 222 12.41 -31.02 5.33
CA ILE A 222 12.68 -32.24 6.12
C ILE A 222 11.69 -32.33 7.28
N LYS A 223 10.47 -32.81 6.99
CA LYS A 223 9.68 -33.80 7.75
C LYS A 223 8.28 -33.93 7.21
#